data_AF-A0A813IUB2-F1
#
_entry.id   AF-A0A813IUB2-F1
#
_cell.length_a   1.000
_cell.length_b   1.000
_cell.length_c   1.000
_cell.angle_alpha   90.00
_cell.angle_beta   90.00
_cell.angle_gamma   90.00
#
_symmetry.space_group_name_H-M   'P 1'
#
loop_
_entity.id
_entity.type
_entity.pdbx_description
1 polymer ?
#
loop_
_entity_poly.entity_id
_entity_poly.type
_entity_poly.pdbx_seq_one_letter_code
_entity_poly.pdbx_strand_id
1 'polypeptide(L)'
;DFNSDDSVDAWIRQNGHSGYHLSCTCAMGKVVDAEGKVLGLEGLRIADASIMPSMTSGNLNAPTIMLAEKIADNIRGATPLPADEEADWHVPTDWQTSQR
;
A
#
# COMPACT_ATOMS: atom_id res chain seq x y z
N ASP A 1 2.67 14.20 -31.91
CA ASP A 1 2.01 15.51 -31.82
C ASP A 1 0.77 15.34 -30.96
N PHE A 2 0.61 16.14 -29.91
CA PHE A 2 -0.39 15.94 -28.85
C PHE A 2 -1.44 17.06 -28.86
N ASN A 3 -2.08 17.24 -30.01
CA ASN A 3 -2.96 18.39 -30.27
C ASN A 3 -4.44 18.11 -29.99
N SER A 4 -4.79 16.93 -29.45
CA SER A 4 -6.14 16.58 -28.99
C SER A 4 -6.10 15.50 -27.91
N ASP A 5 -7.15 15.41 -27.09
CA ASP A 5 -7.29 14.35 -26.08
C ASP A 5 -7.22 12.95 -26.70
N ASP A 6 -7.85 12.75 -27.86
CA ASP A 6 -7.78 11.48 -28.61
C ASP A 6 -6.34 11.09 -28.97
N SER A 7 -5.50 12.08 -29.33
CA SER A 7 -4.09 11.83 -29.67
C SER A 7 -3.25 11.46 -28.43
N VAL A 8 -3.58 12.04 -27.27
CA VAL A 8 -2.95 11.72 -25.99
C VAL A 8 -3.37 10.31 -25.54
N ASP A 9 -4.66 9.99 -25.59
CA ASP A 9 -5.19 8.68 -25.23
C ASP A 9 -4.61 7.55 -26.08
N ALA A 10 -4.52 7.76 -27.40
CA ALA A 10 -3.92 6.79 -28.31
C ALA A 10 -2.46 6.49 -27.95
N TRP A 11 -1.70 7.52 -27.57
CA TRP A 11 -0.31 7.36 -27.15
C TRP A 11 -0.21 6.64 -25.80
N ILE A 12 -1.04 7.00 -24.81
CA ILE A 12 -1.07 6.33 -23.50
C ILE A 12 -1.38 4.85 -23.65
N ARG A 13 -2.34 4.47 -24.50
CA ARG A 13 -2.68 3.05 -24.75
C ARG A 13 -1.51 2.25 -25.33
N GLN A 14 -0.67 2.89 -26.15
CA GLN A 14 0.49 2.23 -26.79
C GLN A 14 1.74 2.19 -25.91
N ASN A 15 1.88 3.15 -24.98
CA ASN A 15 3.12 3.35 -24.21
C ASN A 15 2.93 3.18 -22.70
N GLY A 16 1.72 2.88 -22.24
CA GLY A 16 1.42 2.62 -20.85
C GLY A 16 2.09 1.33 -20.36
N HIS A 17 2.79 1.42 -19.24
CA HIS A 17 3.43 0.28 -18.58
C HIS A 17 3.13 0.26 -17.09
N SER A 18 3.34 -0.90 -16.47
CA SER A 18 3.23 -1.02 -15.02
C SER A 18 4.33 -0.20 -14.35
N GLY A 19 3.97 0.52 -13.27
CA GLY A 19 4.93 1.08 -12.33
C GLY A 19 5.55 0.05 -11.37
N TYR A 20 5.28 -1.25 -11.60
CA TYR A 20 5.74 -2.38 -10.78
C TYR A 20 5.22 -2.38 -9.33
N HIS A 21 4.13 -1.66 -9.09
CA HIS A 21 3.41 -1.63 -7.81
C HIS A 21 2.28 -2.66 -7.78
N LEU A 22 2.62 -3.94 -7.97
CA LEU A 22 1.65 -5.04 -7.94
C LEU A 22 1.24 -5.34 -6.49
N SER A 23 -0.05 -5.25 -6.19
CA SER A 23 -0.59 -5.38 -4.82
C SER A 23 -2.05 -5.84 -4.81
N CYS A 24 -2.62 -6.01 -3.61
CA CYS A 24 -4.06 -6.19 -3.36
C CYS A 24 -4.72 -7.51 -3.83
N THR A 25 -3.99 -8.46 -4.41
CA THR A 25 -4.56 -9.73 -4.90
C THR A 25 -5.05 -10.66 -3.79
N CYS A 26 -4.56 -10.49 -2.56
CA CYS A 26 -4.97 -11.24 -1.37
C CYS A 26 -5.47 -10.28 -0.27
N ALA A 27 -6.25 -9.27 -0.66
CA ALA A 27 -6.65 -8.15 0.18
C ALA A 27 -7.18 -8.53 1.57
N MET A 28 -6.74 -7.77 2.58
CA MET A 28 -7.30 -7.76 3.93
C MET A 28 -8.81 -7.52 3.91
N GLY A 29 -9.55 -8.26 4.73
CA GLY A 29 -11.01 -8.25 4.78
C GLY A 29 -11.70 -9.04 3.67
N LYS A 30 -10.94 -9.60 2.71
CA LYS A 30 -11.48 -10.48 1.65
C LYS A 30 -10.82 -11.85 1.62
N VAL A 31 -9.49 -11.90 1.71
CA VAL A 31 -8.69 -13.14 1.65
C VAL A 31 -7.97 -13.41 2.97
N VAL A 32 -7.50 -12.35 3.63
CA VAL A 32 -6.85 -12.44 4.95
C VAL A 32 -7.54 -11.52 5.96
N ASP A 33 -7.34 -11.77 7.25
CA ASP A 33 -7.73 -10.84 8.32
C ASP A 33 -6.68 -9.72 8.53
N ALA A 34 -6.90 -8.85 9.53
CA ALA A 34 -6.02 -7.74 9.84
C ALA A 34 -4.63 -8.16 10.38
N GLU A 35 -4.46 -9.44 10.74
CA GLU A 35 -3.18 -10.01 11.17
C GLU A 35 -2.49 -10.81 10.06
N GLY A 36 -3.02 -10.73 8.83
CA GLY A 36 -2.52 -11.44 7.66
C GLY A 36 -2.86 -12.93 7.63
N LYS A 37 -3.73 -13.43 8.54
CA LYS A 37 -4.15 -14.85 8.55
C LYS A 37 -5.11 -15.13 7.41
N VAL A 38 -4.87 -16.22 6.68
CA VAL A 38 -5.76 -16.61 5.57
C VAL A 38 -7.10 -17.07 6.12
N LEU A 39 -8.18 -16.46 5.63
CA LEU A 39 -9.52 -16.77 6.09
C LEU A 39 -9.88 -18.22 5.75
N GLY A 40 -10.36 -18.96 6.75
CA GLY A 40 -10.75 -20.38 6.60
C GLY A 40 -9.59 -21.37 6.64
N LEU A 41 -8.34 -20.92 6.86
CA LEU A 41 -7.18 -21.79 7.05
C LEU A 41 -6.47 -21.48 8.36
N GLU A 42 -5.98 -22.52 9.01
CA GLU A 42 -5.16 -22.40 10.21
C GLU A 42 -3.66 -22.43 9.85
N GLY A 43 -2.84 -21.75 10.65
CA GLY A 43 -1.38 -21.80 10.53
C GLY A 43 -0.78 -21.10 9.29
N LEU A 44 -1.58 -20.44 8.45
CA LEU A 44 -1.10 -19.75 7.24
C LEU A 44 -1.33 -18.24 7.32
N ARG A 45 -0.27 -17.47 7.00
CA ARG A 45 -0.31 -16.01 6.87
C ARG A 45 0.33 -15.54 5.57
N ILE A 46 -0.08 -14.37 5.11
CA ILE A 46 0.55 -13.64 3.99
C ILE A 46 1.04 -12.29 4.53
N ALA A 47 2.29 -11.93 4.24
CA ALA A 47 2.94 -10.72 4.73
C ALA A 47 3.71 -10.01 3.62
N ASP A 48 2.99 -9.58 2.58
CA ASP A 48 3.53 -8.82 1.45
C ASP A 48 2.49 -7.82 0.92
N ALA A 49 2.80 -7.11 -0.17
CA ALA A 49 1.92 -6.12 -0.77
C ALA A 49 0.56 -6.67 -1.25
N SER A 50 0.44 -7.99 -1.46
CA SER A 50 -0.82 -8.59 -1.93
C SER A 50 -1.97 -8.40 -0.94
N ILE A 51 -1.68 -8.24 0.36
CA ILE A 51 -2.73 -8.11 1.38
C ILE A 51 -3.23 -6.67 1.54
N MET A 52 -2.58 -5.68 0.95
CA MET A 52 -3.05 -4.30 1.02
C MET A 52 -4.49 -4.21 0.48
N PRO A 53 -5.44 -3.55 1.18
CA PRO A 53 -6.83 -3.47 0.72
C PRO A 53 -6.99 -2.53 -0.48
N SER A 54 -6.08 -1.56 -0.60
CA SER A 54 -5.93 -0.63 -1.73
C SER A 54 -4.46 -0.27 -1.90
N MET A 55 -4.08 0.17 -3.10
CA MET A 55 -2.72 0.60 -3.38
C MET A 55 -2.41 1.90 -2.64
N THR A 56 -1.27 1.98 -1.96
CA THR A 56 -0.79 3.21 -1.32
C THR A 56 -0.35 4.23 -2.37
N SER A 57 -0.51 5.52 -2.08
CA SER A 57 -0.11 6.63 -2.96
C SER A 57 1.40 6.92 -2.92
N GLY A 58 2.22 5.90 -3.19
CA GLY A 58 3.68 5.97 -3.14
C GLY A 58 4.35 4.67 -3.62
N ASN A 59 5.68 4.64 -3.61
CA ASN A 59 6.44 3.43 -3.92
C ASN A 59 6.17 2.35 -2.87
N LEU A 60 5.84 1.12 -3.32
CA LEU A 60 5.41 0.05 -2.43
C LEU A 60 6.50 -0.54 -1.52
N ASN A 61 7.79 -0.24 -1.74
CA ASN A 61 8.86 -0.81 -0.94
C ASN A 61 8.68 -0.52 0.57
N ALA A 62 8.63 0.76 0.94
CA ALA A 62 8.45 1.18 2.33
C ALA A 62 7.15 0.64 2.98
N PRO A 63 5.95 0.80 2.39
CA PRO A 63 4.73 0.30 3.00
C PRO A 63 4.69 -1.24 3.08
N THR A 64 5.33 -1.96 2.14
CA THR A 64 5.43 -3.43 2.22
C THR A 64 6.31 -3.85 3.40
N ILE A 65 7.47 -3.22 3.59
CA ILE A 65 8.34 -3.48 4.75
C ILE A 65 7.58 -3.20 6.03
N MET A 66 6.96 -2.03 6.17
CA MET A 66 6.22 -1.65 7.37
C MET A 66 5.09 -2.63 7.71
N LEU A 67 4.33 -3.05 6.70
CA LEU A 67 3.27 -4.03 6.85
C LEU A 67 3.81 -5.40 7.29
N ALA A 68 4.91 -5.85 6.68
CA ALA A 68 5.53 -7.13 7.01
C ALA A 68 6.11 -7.14 8.43
N GLU A 69 6.78 -6.06 8.85
CA GLU A 69 7.30 -5.89 10.21
C GLU A 69 6.16 -5.93 11.24
N LYS A 70 5.03 -5.26 10.96
CA LYS A 70 3.86 -5.30 11.84
C LYS A 70 3.31 -6.72 12.03
N ILE A 71 3.28 -7.52 10.96
CA ILE A 71 2.85 -8.91 11.04
C ILE A 71 3.89 -9.78 11.76
N ALA A 72 5.18 -9.52 11.55
CA ALA A 72 6.26 -10.21 12.24
C ALA A 72 6.19 -9.99 13.75
N ASP A 73 5.90 -8.78 14.21
CA ASP A 73 5.66 -8.49 15.63
C ASP A 73 4.51 -9.32 16.20
N ASN A 74 3.37 -9.37 15.49
CA ASN A 74 2.23 -10.19 15.89
C ASN A 74 2.58 -11.69 15.96
N ILE A 75 3.38 -12.19 15.01
CA ILE A 75 3.85 -13.59 15.01
C ILE A 75 4.75 -13.85 16.22
N ARG A 76 5.60 -12.89 16.58
CA ARG A 76 6.55 -13.00 17.70
C ARG A 76 5.94 -12.68 19.07
N GLY A 77 4.72 -12.15 19.11
CA GLY A 77 4.12 -11.62 20.33
C GLY A 77 4.86 -10.38 20.85
N ALA A 78 5.49 -9.61 19.96
CA ALA A 78 6.19 -8.38 20.33
C ALA A 78 5.19 -7.23 20.47
N THR A 79 5.27 -6.49 21.58
CA THR A 79 4.48 -5.29 21.79
C THR A 79 5.05 -4.16 20.91
N PRO A 80 4.21 -3.48 20.10
CA PRO A 80 4.66 -2.32 19.32
C PRO A 80 5.20 -1.21 20.22
N LEU A 81 6.15 -0.44 19.69
CA LEU A 81 6.59 0.80 20.34
C LEU A 81 5.40 1.76 20.50
N PRO A 82 5.39 2.60 21.57
CA PRO A 82 4.42 3.67 21.69
C PRO A 82 4.54 4.63 20.51
N ALA A 83 3.44 5.32 20.18
CA ALA A 83 3.46 6.39 19.19
C ALA A 83 4.44 7.49 19.63
N ASP A 84 5.18 8.03 18.67
CA ASP A 84 6.02 9.20 18.89
C ASP A 84 5.17 10.47 18.72
N GLU A 85 4.76 11.05 19.84
CA GLU A 85 3.97 12.28 19.89
C GLU A 85 4.82 13.53 19.60
N GLU A 86 6.16 13.41 19.57
CA GLU A 86 7.11 14.51 19.36
C GLU A 86 7.76 14.48 17.96
N ALA A 87 7.38 13.53 17.10
CA ALA A 87 7.92 13.42 15.76
C ALA A 87 7.71 14.73 14.97
N ASP A 88 8.80 15.35 14.53
CA ASP A 88 8.77 16.55 13.68
C ASP A 88 8.43 16.14 12.24
N TRP A 89 7.18 16.34 11.84
CA TRP A 89 6.74 16.15 10.46
C TRP A 89 5.92 17.34 9.96
N HIS A 90 6.16 17.71 8.70
CA HIS A 90 5.53 18.86 8.09
C HIS A 90 4.10 18.54 7.63
N VAL A 91 3.13 19.28 8.17
CA VAL A 91 1.73 19.28 7.70
C VAL A 91 1.49 20.52 6.85
N PRO A 92 1.23 20.40 5.53
CA PRO A 92 0.85 21.55 4.71
C PRO A 92 -0.48 22.16 5.20
N THR A 93 -0.58 23.48 5.25
CA THR A 93 -1.76 24.18 5.79
C THR A 93 -3.03 24.04 4.92
N ASP A 94 -2.88 23.68 3.66
CA ASP A 94 -3.93 23.64 2.63
C ASP A 94 -4.04 22.28 1.93
N TRP A 95 -3.52 21.21 2.54
CA TRP A 95 -3.44 19.87 1.94
C TRP A 95 -4.78 19.30 1.43
N GLN A 96 -5.91 19.75 1.98
CA GLN A 96 -7.24 19.32 1.58
C GLN A 96 -7.68 19.89 0.24
N THR A 97 -7.12 21.04 -0.16
CA THR A 97 -7.52 21.80 -1.35
C THR A 97 -6.37 22.00 -2.33
N SER A 98 -5.15 21.59 -1.96
CA SER A 98 -3.93 21.82 -2.71
C SER A 98 -3.04 20.58 -2.59
N GLN A 99 -2.64 20.03 -3.73
CA GLN A 99 -1.52 19.09 -3.81
C GLN A 99 -0.30 19.86 -4.33
N ARG A 100 0.89 19.44 -3.89
CA ARG A 100 2.17 20.03 -4.32
C ARG A 100 2.31 20.09 -5.84
#